data_AF-A0A1I9Y5C0-F1
#
_entry.id   AF-A0A1I9Y5C0-F1
#
_cell.length_a   1.000
_cell.length_b   1.000
_cell.length_c   1.000
_cell.angle_alpha   90.00
_cell.angle_beta   90.00
_cell.angle_gamma   90.00
#
_symmetry.space_group_name_H-M   'P 1'
#
loop_
_entity.id
_entity.type
_entity.pdbx_description
1 polymer ?
#
loop_
_entity_poly.entity_id
_entity_poly.type
_entity_poly.pdbx_seq_one_letter_code
_entity_poly.pdbx_strand_id
1 'polypeptide(L)'
;MHLQLLGLIFGVSLSGAACAGYAIAKISSILVFEDADLVYVYPVGGVVDAPACHGSNGNYFSFSFKRPRAKEYYAGLLMAFASGKPVMLRGSGTCKDQPVAETLQFFEIRDN
;
A
#
# COMPACT_ATOMS: atom_id res chain seq x y z
N MET A 1 0.73 17.81 -54.59
CA MET A 1 0.22 18.60 -53.45
C MET A 1 -0.46 17.63 -52.50
N HIS A 2 0.13 17.44 -51.31
CA HIS A 2 -0.28 16.67 -50.10
C HIS A 2 -0.74 15.20 -50.30
N LEU A 3 -0.06 14.11 -49.91
CA LEU A 3 0.81 13.71 -48.78
C LEU A 3 0.19 13.86 -47.37
N GLN A 4 -0.07 12.69 -46.74
CA GLN A 4 -0.16 12.31 -45.31
C GLN A 4 -1.34 11.32 -45.13
N LEU A 5 -1.17 9.99 -45.07
CA LEU A 5 -0.50 9.17 -44.05
C LEU A 5 -0.83 9.60 -42.61
N LEU A 6 -1.83 8.96 -42.00
CA LEU A 6 -1.97 8.94 -40.54
C LEU A 6 -2.48 7.56 -40.11
N GLY A 7 -1.52 6.74 -39.69
CA GLY A 7 -1.74 5.42 -39.12
C GLY A 7 -2.48 5.54 -37.80
N LEU A 8 -3.54 4.75 -37.68
CA LEU A 8 -4.25 4.51 -36.45
C LEU A 8 -3.35 3.65 -35.54
N ILE A 9 -2.52 4.29 -34.72
CA ILE A 9 -1.74 3.60 -33.69
C ILE A 9 -2.74 3.18 -32.60
N PHE A 10 -3.16 1.92 -32.69
CA PHE A 10 -3.90 1.21 -31.66
C PHE A 10 -2.95 0.97 -30.48
N GLY A 11 -2.80 1.98 -29.62
CA GLY A 11 -2.05 1.88 -28.39
C GLY A 11 -2.78 0.96 -27.42
N VAL A 12 -2.46 -0.33 -27.47
CA VAL A 12 -2.84 -1.29 -26.43
C VAL A 12 -2.07 -0.89 -25.18
N SER A 13 -2.73 -0.13 -24.31
CA SER A 13 -2.27 0.11 -22.95
C SER A 13 -2.26 -1.22 -22.22
N LEU A 14 -1.08 -1.84 -22.18
CA LEU A 14 -0.79 -3.00 -21.35
C LEU A 14 -0.88 -2.53 -19.89
N SER A 15 -2.09 -2.54 -19.32
CA SER A 15 -2.31 -2.33 -17.89
C SER A 15 -1.70 -3.52 -17.17
N GLY A 16 -0.40 -3.39 -16.83
CA GLY A 16 0.28 -4.32 -15.95
C GLY A 16 -0.57 -4.47 -14.70
N ALA A 17 -1.05 -5.69 -14.46
CA ALA A 17 -1.74 -6.02 -13.22
C ALA A 17 -0.78 -5.66 -12.08
N ALA A 18 -1.07 -4.58 -11.38
CA ALA A 18 -0.25 -4.14 -10.27
C ALA A 18 -0.32 -5.24 -9.20
N CYS A 19 0.80 -5.90 -8.95
CA CYS A 19 0.88 -6.90 -7.91
C CYS A 19 0.50 -6.24 -6.58
N ALA A 20 -0.43 -6.89 -5.86
CA ALA A 20 -0.78 -6.47 -4.51
C ALA A 20 0.41 -6.76 -3.59
N GLY A 21 1.06 -5.69 -3.14
CA GLY A 21 2.21 -5.81 -2.25
C GLY A 21 1.86 -6.54 -0.96
N TYR A 22 2.82 -7.18 -0.32
CA TYR A 22 2.61 -7.86 0.96
C TYR A 22 3.83 -7.79 1.87
N ALA A 23 3.64 -8.11 3.14
CA ALA A 23 4.71 -8.36 4.09
C ALA A 23 4.27 -9.39 5.13
N ILE A 24 5.17 -10.25 5.58
CA ILE A 24 4.98 -11.11 6.75
C ILE A 24 6.13 -10.80 7.70
N ALA A 25 5.88 -9.91 8.65
CA ALA A 25 6.93 -9.33 9.49
C ALA A 25 6.36 -8.71 10.76
N LYS A 26 7.23 -8.37 11.71
CA LYS A 26 6.88 -7.43 12.79
C LYS A 26 6.76 -6.01 12.23
N ILE A 27 6.00 -5.17 12.92
CA ILE A 27 5.92 -3.74 12.62
C ILE A 27 7.11 -3.05 13.30
N SER A 28 7.91 -2.29 12.55
CA SER A 28 9.01 -1.49 13.08
C SER A 28 8.54 -0.13 13.59
N SER A 29 7.57 0.48 12.92
CA SER A 29 6.94 1.74 13.35
C SER A 29 5.53 1.90 12.76
N ILE A 30 4.73 2.71 13.44
CA ILE A 30 3.45 3.23 12.96
C ILE A 30 3.53 4.75 13.03
N LEU A 31 3.20 5.42 11.92
CA LEU A 31 3.14 6.89 11.84
C LEU A 31 1.71 7.32 11.54
N VAL A 32 1.19 8.26 12.32
CA VAL A 32 -0.10 8.91 12.06
C VAL A 32 0.19 10.31 11.49
N PHE A 33 -0.29 10.59 10.29
CA PHE A 33 -0.09 11.85 9.60
C PHE A 33 -1.41 12.62 9.53
N GLU A 34 -1.56 13.59 10.42
CA GLU A 34 -2.82 14.30 10.67
C GLU A 34 -3.29 15.13 9.47
N ASP A 35 -2.38 15.83 8.79
CA ASP A 35 -2.73 16.73 7.68
C ASP A 35 -3.45 16.03 6.52
N ALA A 36 -3.21 14.73 6.33
CA ALA A 36 -3.82 13.94 5.27
C ALA A 36 -4.76 12.83 5.77
N ASP A 37 -4.99 12.71 7.08
CA ASP A 37 -5.72 11.61 7.71
C ASP A 37 -5.18 10.23 7.29
N LEU A 38 -3.85 10.06 7.31
CA LEU A 38 -3.19 8.82 6.89
C LEU A 38 -2.50 8.12 8.05
N VAL A 39 -2.47 6.79 8.00
CA VAL A 39 -1.63 5.94 8.83
C VAL A 39 -0.63 5.22 7.95
N TYR A 40 0.64 5.25 8.33
CA TYR A 40 1.71 4.49 7.69
C TYR A 40 2.14 3.35 8.60
N VAL A 41 2.31 2.16 8.01
CA VAL A 41 2.66 0.93 8.72
C VAL A 41 3.94 0.40 8.09
N TYR A 42 5.03 0.43 8.85
CA TYR A 42 6.35 0.02 8.39
C TYR A 42 6.63 -1.42 8.85
N PRO A 43 6.53 -2.43 7.98
CA PRO A 43 7.00 -3.77 8.31
C PRO A 43 8.52 -3.82 8.32
N VAL A 44 9.10 -4.64 9.22
CA VAL A 44 10.52 -4.99 9.14
C VAL A 44 10.80 -5.66 7.79
N GLY A 45 11.78 -5.15 7.05
CA GLY A 45 12.12 -5.63 5.70
C GLY A 45 11.30 -5.00 4.56
N GLY A 46 10.28 -4.20 4.88
CA GLY A 46 9.49 -3.46 3.88
C GLY A 46 8.40 -4.29 3.19
N VAL A 47 7.80 -3.67 2.16
CA VAL A 47 6.78 -4.23 1.29
C VAL A 47 7.45 -5.01 0.16
N VAL A 48 6.99 -6.24 -0.04
CA VAL A 48 7.39 -7.15 -1.14
C VAL A 48 6.34 -7.07 -2.24
N ASP A 49 6.78 -7.19 -3.51
CA ASP A 49 5.93 -7.15 -4.71
C ASP A 49 5.00 -5.93 -4.76
N ALA A 50 5.53 -4.76 -4.38
CA ALA A 50 4.79 -3.52 -4.33
C ALA A 50 4.38 -3.02 -5.74
N PRO A 51 3.25 -2.29 -5.86
CA PRO A 51 2.80 -1.71 -7.12
C PRO A 51 3.73 -0.59 -7.56
N ALA A 52 3.74 -0.24 -8.85
CA ALA A 52 4.64 0.77 -9.42
C ALA A 52 4.53 2.17 -8.78
N CYS A 53 3.40 2.47 -8.13
CA CYS A 53 3.16 3.73 -7.43
C CYS A 53 3.76 3.78 -6.01
N HIS A 54 4.27 2.66 -5.49
CA HIS A 54 4.86 2.59 -4.16
C HIS A 54 6.35 2.97 -4.19
N GLY A 55 6.80 3.67 -3.13
CA GLY A 55 8.22 3.75 -2.76
C GLY A 55 8.83 5.15 -2.78
N SER A 56 8.16 6.14 -3.37
CA SER A 56 8.72 7.50 -3.51
C SER A 56 8.82 8.28 -2.19
N ASN A 57 8.23 7.79 -1.10
CA ASN A 57 8.33 8.40 0.23
C ASN A 57 8.70 7.40 1.33
N GLY A 58 9.16 6.20 0.97
CA GLY A 58 9.51 5.14 1.92
C GLY A 58 8.82 3.81 1.62
N ASN A 59 9.23 2.79 2.38
CA ASN A 59 8.82 1.41 2.17
C ASN A 59 7.80 0.97 3.24
N TYR A 60 6.54 1.39 3.07
CA TYR A 60 5.44 1.15 4.00
C TYR A 60 4.11 0.87 3.29
N PHE A 61 3.17 0.28 4.04
CA PHE A 61 1.75 0.30 3.69
C PHE A 61 1.10 1.55 4.26
N SER A 62 0.04 2.02 3.61
CA SER A 62 -0.75 3.11 4.18
C SER A 62 -2.24 2.85 4.11
N PHE A 63 -2.98 3.43 5.05
CA PHE A 63 -4.42 3.54 4.92
C PHE A 63 -4.94 4.89 5.42
N SER A 64 -6.07 5.35 4.87
CA SER A 64 -6.75 6.57 5.33
C SER A 64 -7.68 6.30 6.51
N PHE A 65 -7.66 7.19 7.50
CA PHE A 65 -8.61 7.23 8.61
C PHE A 65 -10.07 7.50 8.17
N LYS A 66 -10.28 7.95 6.93
CA LYS A 66 -11.60 8.18 6.34
C LYS A 66 -12.32 6.89 5.93
N ARG A 67 -11.64 5.74 5.95
CA ARG A 67 -12.22 4.46 5.57
C ARG A 67 -13.18 3.92 6.64
N PRO A 68 -14.20 3.14 6.24
CA PRO A 68 -14.92 2.30 7.17
C PRO A 68 -13.92 1.41 7.92
N ARG A 69 -14.09 1.34 9.24
CA ARG A 69 -13.28 0.52 10.15
C ARG A 69 -11.79 0.91 10.28
N ALA A 70 -11.39 2.11 9.87
CA ALA A 70 -10.00 2.55 9.97
C ALA A 70 -9.48 2.59 11.42
N LYS A 71 -10.35 2.90 12.39
CA LYS A 71 -9.99 2.92 13.81
C LYS A 71 -9.73 1.52 14.33
N GLU A 72 -10.50 0.53 13.88
CA GLU A 72 -10.32 -0.87 14.20
C GLU A 72 -9.04 -1.43 13.57
N TYR A 73 -8.72 -1.01 12.33
CA TYR A 73 -7.41 -1.32 11.72
C TYR A 73 -6.27 -0.75 12.54
N TYR A 74 -6.33 0.54 12.87
CA TYR A 74 -5.31 1.20 13.67
C TYR A 74 -5.13 0.52 15.04
N ALA A 75 -6.22 0.23 15.75
CA ALA A 75 -6.17 -0.43 17.05
C ALA A 75 -5.54 -1.83 16.99
N GLY A 76 -5.90 -2.64 15.98
CA GLY A 76 -5.32 -3.97 15.81
C GLY A 76 -3.83 -3.94 15.47
N LEU A 77 -3.41 -3.02 14.59
CA LEU A 77 -2.01 -2.83 14.23
C LEU A 77 -1.19 -2.28 15.40
N LEU A 78 -1.74 -1.34 16.17
CA LEU A 78 -1.09 -0.80 17.36
C LEU A 78 -0.89 -1.88 18.43
N MET A 79 -1.87 -2.78 18.62
CA MET A 79 -1.73 -3.92 19.51
C MET A 79 -0.64 -4.88 19.03
N ALA A 80 -0.61 -5.22 17.74
CA ALA A 80 0.43 -6.08 17.17
C ALA A 80 1.84 -5.47 17.33
N PHE A 81 1.97 -4.16 17.12
CA PHE A 81 3.20 -3.41 17.34
C PHE A 81 3.64 -3.44 18.81
N ALA A 82 2.74 -3.08 19.73
CA ALA A 82 3.04 -3.04 21.17
C ALA A 82 3.37 -4.42 21.76
N SER A 83 2.76 -5.48 21.24
CA SER A 83 3.01 -6.86 21.65
C SER A 83 4.17 -7.54 20.91
N GLY A 84 4.76 -6.86 19.92
CA GLY A 84 5.85 -7.41 19.10
C GLY A 84 5.45 -8.66 18.29
N LYS A 85 4.15 -8.84 18.02
CA LYS A 85 3.63 -9.96 17.22
C LYS A 85 3.87 -9.72 15.72
N PRO A 86 4.21 -10.76 14.94
CA PRO A 86 4.25 -10.65 13.50
C PRO A 86 2.85 -10.45 12.93
N VAL A 87 2.78 -9.72 11.82
CA VAL A 87 1.56 -9.51 11.03
C VAL A 87 1.80 -9.95 9.60
N MET A 88 0.77 -10.50 8.97
CA MET A 88 0.66 -10.52 7.53
C MET A 88 -0.06 -9.24 7.09
N LEU A 89 0.60 -8.40 6.31
CA LEU A 89 0.03 -7.21 5.68
C LEU A 89 -0.19 -7.52 4.20
N ARG A 90 -1.38 -7.22 3.69
CA ARG A 90 -1.69 -7.35 2.26
C ARG A 90 -2.21 -6.03 1.72
N GLY A 91 -1.54 -5.59 0.66
CA GLY A 91 -1.90 -4.43 -0.14
C GLY A 91 -3.08 -4.70 -1.06
N SER A 92 -3.58 -3.64 -1.67
CA SER A 92 -4.64 -3.68 -2.67
C SER A 92 -4.14 -3.79 -4.11
N GLY A 93 -2.82 -3.63 -4.34
CA GLY A 93 -2.22 -3.44 -5.66
C GLY A 93 -2.38 -2.02 -6.17
N THR A 94 -2.75 -1.06 -5.31
CA THR A 94 -3.06 0.30 -5.73
C THR A 94 -2.60 1.33 -4.70
N CYS A 95 -2.40 2.56 -5.14
CA CYS A 95 -2.08 3.70 -4.28
C CYS A 95 -3.32 4.59 -4.14
N LYS A 96 -4.41 4.02 -3.61
CA LYS A 96 -5.73 4.66 -3.55
C LYS A 96 -5.81 5.76 -2.49
N ASP A 97 -5.25 5.53 -1.30
CA ASP A 97 -5.33 6.50 -0.21
C ASP A 97 -4.35 7.65 -0.33
N GLN A 98 -3.25 7.43 -1.05
CA GLN A 98 -2.27 8.44 -1.41
C GLN A 98 -1.48 7.96 -2.62
N PRO A 99 -0.89 8.85 -3.43
CA PRO A 99 -0.28 8.47 -4.71
C PRO A 99 1.07 7.72 -4.61
N VAL A 100 1.67 7.66 -3.42
CA VAL A 100 3.08 7.25 -3.23
C VAL A 100 3.30 5.95 -2.46
N ALA A 101 2.22 5.30 -2.01
CA ALA A 101 2.32 4.11 -1.17
C ALA A 101 1.17 3.14 -1.42
N GLU A 102 1.52 1.85 -1.41
CA GLU A 102 0.54 0.76 -1.43
C GLU A 102 -0.48 0.94 -0.32
N THR A 103 -1.74 0.82 -0.72
CA THR A 103 -2.88 0.85 0.15
C THR A 103 -2.99 -0.46 0.90
N LEU A 104 -2.97 -0.43 2.24
CA LEU A 104 -3.28 -1.60 3.06
C LEU A 104 -4.74 -2.00 2.83
N GLN A 105 -4.94 -3.24 2.38
CA GLN A 105 -6.27 -3.80 2.17
C GLN A 105 -6.74 -4.56 3.42
N PHE A 106 -5.89 -5.42 3.97
CA PHE A 106 -6.15 -6.15 5.21
C PHE A 106 -4.86 -6.52 5.92
N PHE A 107 -5.00 -6.92 7.18
CA PHE A 107 -3.94 -7.54 7.95
C PHE A 107 -4.45 -8.73 8.75
N GLU A 108 -3.53 -9.60 9.13
CA GLU A 108 -3.76 -10.69 10.07
C GLU A 108 -2.64 -10.67 11.11
N ILE A 109 -2.98 -10.74 12.39
CA ILE A 109 -2.01 -10.92 13.46
C ILE A 109 -1.70 -12.41 13.53
N ARG A 110 -0.43 -12.77 13.37
CA ARG A 110 0.01 -14.16 13.40
C ARG A 110 0.46 -14.55 14.81
N ASP A 111 0.24 -15.80 15.14
CA ASP A 111 0.92 -16.44 16.27
C ASP A 111 2.24 -17.06 15.76
N ASN A 112 3.27 -17.03 16.60
CA ASN A 112 4.56 -17.65 16.30
C ASN A 112 4.46 -19.17 16.31
#